data_AF-A0A2I0NG94-F1
#
_entry.id   AF-A0A2I0NG94-F1
#
_cell.length_a   1.000
_cell.length_b   1.000
_cell.length_c   1.000
_cell.angle_alpha   90.00
_cell.angle_beta   90.00
_cell.angle_gamma   90.00
#
_symmetry.space_group_name_H-M   'P 1'
#
loop_
_entity.id
_entity.type
_entity.pdbx_description
1 polymer ?
#
loop_
_entity_poly.entity_id
_entity_poly.type
_entity_poly.pdbx_seq_one_letter_code
_entity_poly.pdbx_strand_id
1 'polypeptide(L)'
;MKILHIIRNPNDTTPFEIAKAQCSKHEVAVLLLHDAVYAKPDLSAFASSDDAKARGVTGHEMVDYDRIVAMLFEYDKVVSW
;
A
#
# COMPACT_ATOMS: atom_id res chain seq x y z
N MET A 1 9.97 13.40 -4.37
CA MET A 1 9.67 12.88 -3.02
C MET A 1 9.15 11.47 -3.17
N LYS A 2 9.42 10.63 -2.19
CA LYS A 2 8.84 9.31 -2.01
C LYS A 2 7.55 9.43 -1.21
N ILE A 3 6.44 8.94 -1.75
CA ILE A 3 5.11 8.99 -1.11
C ILE A 3 4.61 7.58 -0.84
N LEU A 4 4.28 7.29 0.42
CA LEU A 4 3.67 6.04 0.84
C LEU A 4 2.18 6.25 1.10
N HIS A 5 1.34 5.56 0.33
CA HIS A 5 -0.10 5.49 0.58
C HIS A 5 -0.42 4.23 1.39
N ILE A 6 -0.97 4.40 2.59
CA ILE A 6 -1.46 3.29 3.42
C ILE A 6 -2.97 3.21 3.25
N ILE A 7 -3.46 2.08 2.75
CA ILE A 7 -4.88 1.87 2.43
C ILE A 7 -5.40 0.70 3.26
N ARG A 8 -6.58 0.89 3.89
CA ARG A 8 -7.24 -0.16 4.71
C ARG A 8 -8.60 -0.63 4.17
N ASN A 9 -9.25 0.18 3.33
CA ASN A 9 -10.54 -0.14 2.73
C ASN A 9 -10.37 -0.55 1.26
N PRO A 10 -10.68 -1.81 0.87
CA PRO A 10 -10.52 -2.26 -0.52
C PRO A 10 -11.53 -1.65 -1.49
N ASN A 11 -12.64 -1.10 -0.99
CA ASN A 11 -13.74 -0.58 -1.80
C ASN A 11 -13.63 0.91 -2.10
N ASP A 12 -12.68 1.63 -1.48
CA ASP A 12 -12.45 3.03 -1.79
C ASP A 12 -11.45 3.15 -2.95
N THR A 13 -11.90 3.65 -4.10
CA THR A 13 -11.05 3.82 -5.28
C THR A 13 -10.21 5.10 -5.22
N THR A 14 -10.62 6.08 -4.42
CA THR A 14 -10.01 7.41 -4.33
C THR A 14 -8.51 7.35 -4.00
N PRO A 15 -8.05 6.58 -3.00
CA PRO A 15 -6.63 6.47 -2.66
C PRO A 15 -5.79 5.93 -3.81
N PHE A 16 -6.31 4.96 -4.56
CA PHE A 16 -5.61 4.33 -5.68
C PHE A 16 -5.51 5.27 -6.88
N GLU A 17 -6.59 5.99 -7.20
CA GLU A 17 -6.60 7.00 -8.27
C GLU A 17 -5.60 8.13 -7.98
N ILE A 18 -5.57 8.61 -6.74
CA ILE A 18 -4.63 9.64 -6.30
C ILE A 18 -3.19 9.13 -6.35
N ALA A 19 -2.92 7.93 -5.84
CA ALA A 19 -1.59 7.32 -5.90
C ALA A 19 -1.11 7.18 -7.36
N LYS A 20 -1.98 6.68 -8.26
CA LYS A 20 -1.70 6.53 -9.70
C LYS A 20 -1.39 7.86 -10.37
N ALA A 21 -2.15 8.92 -10.07
CA ALA A 21 -1.90 10.24 -10.63
C ALA A 21 -0.55 10.83 -10.17
N GLN A 22 -0.17 10.59 -8.92
CA GLN A 22 1.08 11.08 -8.35
C GLN A 22 2.34 10.39 -8.90
N CYS A 23 2.23 9.17 -9.42
CA CYS A 23 3.33 8.46 -10.10
C CYS A 23 3.94 9.27 -11.25
N SER A 24 3.20 10.21 -11.84
CA SER A 24 3.71 11.08 -12.92
C SER A 24 4.82 12.05 -12.49
N LYS A 25 4.94 12.34 -11.19
CA LYS A 25 5.87 13.36 -10.64
C LYS A 25 6.66 12.88 -9.42
N HIS A 26 6.26 11.77 -8.82
CA HIS A 26 6.78 11.29 -7.54
C HIS A 26 7.02 9.79 -7.59
N GLU A 27 7.92 9.32 -6.74
CA GLU A 27 8.07 7.89 -6.46
C GLU A 27 6.97 7.52 -5.46
N VAL A 28 6.05 6.63 -5.86
CA VAL A 28 4.86 6.30 -5.07
C VAL A 28 4.84 4.81 -4.77
N ALA A 29 4.56 4.46 -3.52
CA ALA A 29 4.26 3.10 -3.12
C ALA A 29 2.90 3.03 -2.42
N VAL A 30 2.26 1.87 -2.56
CA VAL A 30 1.02 1.54 -1.85
C VAL A 30 1.29 0.40 -0.88
N LEU A 31 0.85 0.57 0.36
CA LEU A 31 0.82 -0.45 1.39
C LEU A 31 -0.64 -0.77 1.73
N LEU A 32 -1.01 -2.03 1.51
CA LEU A 32 -2.32 -2.59 1.82
C LEU A 32 -2.28 -3.22 3.22
N LEU A 33 -3.14 -2.72 4.11
CA LEU A 33 -3.33 -3.25 5.46
C LEU A 33 -4.78 -3.71 5.64
N HIS A 34 -5.00 -4.58 6.62
CA HIS A 34 -6.33 -5.09 6.97
C HIS A 34 -7.05 -5.69 5.75
N ASP A 35 -8.27 -5.25 5.46
CA ASP A 35 -9.07 -5.77 4.35
C ASP A 35 -8.62 -5.23 2.99
N ALA A 36 -7.80 -4.18 2.94
CA ALA A 36 -7.28 -3.66 1.67
C ALA A 36 -6.40 -4.67 0.93
N VAL A 37 -5.90 -5.72 1.59
CA VAL A 37 -5.15 -6.79 0.93
C VAL A 37 -5.99 -7.52 -0.12
N TYR A 38 -7.33 -7.39 -0.12
CA TYR A 38 -8.18 -7.90 -1.18
C TYR A 38 -8.19 -7.04 -2.46
N ALA A 39 -7.70 -5.80 -2.38
CA ALA A 39 -7.74 -4.86 -3.50
C ALA A 39 -6.77 -5.29 -4.61
N LYS A 40 -7.17 -5.06 -5.87
CA LYS A 40 -6.33 -5.34 -7.05
C LYS A 40 -6.08 -4.06 -7.84
N PRO A 41 -5.25 -3.14 -7.34
CA PRO A 41 -4.99 -1.89 -8.04
C PRO A 41 -4.17 -2.12 -9.32
N ASP A 42 -4.36 -1.25 -10.31
CA ASP A 42 -3.52 -1.17 -11.53
C ASP A 42 -2.12 -0.59 -11.27
N LEU A 43 -1.59 -0.75 -10.06
CA LEU A 43 -0.24 -0.36 -9.66
C LEU A 43 0.33 -1.37 -8.67
N SER A 44 1.64 -1.52 -8.67
CA SER A 44 2.33 -2.40 -7.71
C SER A 44 2.04 -1.93 -6.28
N ALA A 45 1.69 -2.89 -5.43
CA ALA A 45 1.34 -2.64 -4.04
C ALA A 45 1.98 -3.71 -3.16
N PHE A 46 2.45 -3.27 -2.00
CA PHE A 46 2.87 -4.12 -0.90
C PHE A 46 1.65 -4.49 -0.06
N ALA A 47 1.60 -5.71 0.45
CA ALA A 47 0.60 -6.14 1.42
C ALA A 47 1.27 -6.53 2.74
N SER A 48 0.64 -6.18 3.87
CA SER A 48 1.02 -6.74 5.17
C SER A 48 0.97 -8.27 5.10
N SER A 49 2.09 -8.92 5.42
CA SER A 49 2.20 -10.37 5.37
C SER A 49 1.21 -11.04 6.30
N ASP A 50 0.94 -10.44 7.45
CA ASP A 50 0.06 -11.01 8.47
C ASP A 50 -1.41 -10.88 8.05
N ASP A 51 -1.78 -9.72 7.47
CA ASP A 51 -3.12 -9.52 6.93
C ASP A 51 -3.39 -10.42 5.73
N ALA A 52 -2.43 -10.54 4.82
CA ALA A 52 -2.52 -11.39 3.63
C ALA A 52 -2.65 -12.87 4.02
N LYS A 53 -1.84 -13.36 4.97
CA LYS A 53 -1.92 -14.73 5.50
C LYS A 53 -3.26 -14.99 6.18
N ALA A 54 -3.72 -14.09 7.04
CA ALA A 54 -4.99 -14.22 7.74
C ALA A 54 -6.20 -14.28 6.78
N ARG A 55 -6.07 -13.69 5.59
CA ARG A 55 -7.12 -13.57 4.57
C ARG A 55 -6.96 -14.51 3.38
N GLY A 56 -5.88 -15.30 3.33
CA GLY A 56 -5.58 -16.22 2.23
C GLY A 56 -5.23 -15.54 0.90
N VAL A 57 -4.64 -14.34 0.94
CA VAL A 57 -4.24 -13.57 -0.25
C VAL A 57 -2.76 -13.80 -0.60
N THR A 58 -2.45 -13.97 -1.89
CA THR A 58 -1.08 -14.26 -2.38
C THR A 58 -0.65 -13.41 -3.58
N GLY A 59 -1.47 -12.46 -4.03
CA GLY A 59 -1.25 -11.72 -5.28
C GLY A 59 -0.37 -10.46 -5.18
N HIS A 60 0.06 -10.10 -3.97
CA HIS A 60 0.83 -8.89 -3.70
C HIS A 60 2.23 -9.24 -3.19
N GLU A 61 3.17 -8.32 -3.37
CA GLU A 61 4.45 -8.40 -2.69
C GLU A 61 4.21 -8.24 -1.18
N MET A 62 4.58 -9.24 -0.39
CA MET A 62 4.31 -9.26 1.05
C MET A 62 5.46 -8.63 1.82
N VAL A 63 5.15 -7.75 2.76
CA VAL A 63 6.08 -7.12 3.69
C VAL A 63 5.69 -7.42 5.14
N ASP A 64 6.69 -7.68 5.97
CA ASP A 64 6.50 -7.85 7.41
C ASP A 64 6.41 -6.50 8.14
N TYR A 65 6.11 -6.56 9.43
CA TYR A 65 5.95 -5.37 10.25
C TYR A 65 7.23 -4.52 10.33
N ASP A 66 8.40 -5.15 10.44
CA ASP A 66 9.68 -4.44 10.48
C ASP A 66 9.94 -3.67 9.18
N ARG A 67 9.64 -4.27 8.03
CA ARG A 67 9.72 -3.58 6.74
C ARG A 67 8.69 -2.46 6.64
N ILE A 68 7.46 -2.65 7.11
CA ILE A 68 6.44 -1.60 7.16
C ILE A 68 6.96 -0.41 7.96
N VAL A 69 7.51 -0.63 9.16
CA VAL A 69 8.10 0.42 10.00
C VAL A 69 9.24 1.11 9.26
N ALA A 70 10.16 0.36 8.63
CA ALA A 70 11.24 0.95 7.85
C ALA A 70 10.72 1.84 6.71
N MET A 71 9.65 1.43 6.02
CA MET A 71 9.01 2.24 4.97
C MET A 71 8.45 3.56 5.53
N LEU A 72 7.92 3.59 6.76
CA LEU A 72 7.44 4.85 7.36
C LEU A 72 8.55 5.91 7.49
N PHE A 73 9.81 5.49 7.67
CA PHE A 73 10.96 6.39 7.78
C PHE A 73 11.69 6.62 6.44
N GLU A 74 11.61 5.67 5.51
CA GLU A 74 12.23 5.79 4.18
C GLU A 74 11.49 6.81 3.29
N TYR A 75 10.18 6.99 3.49
CA TYR A 75 9.36 7.82 2.62
C TYR A 75 9.24 9.25 3.15
N ASP A 76 9.39 10.22 2.26
CA ASP A 76 9.30 11.66 2.60
C ASP A 76 7.90 12.08 3.06
N LYS A 77 6.87 11.35 2.61
CA LYS A 77 5.47 11.61 2.94
C LYS A 77 4.70 10.31 3.08
N VAL A 78 3.95 10.19 4.18
CA VAL A 78 3.02 9.09 4.41
C VAL A 78 1.59 9.63 4.44
N VAL A 79 0.70 9.02 3.66
CA VAL A 79 -0.72 9.36 3.59
C VAL A 79 -1.54 8.14 3.97
N SER A 80 -2.36 8.26 4.99
CA SER A 80 -3.22 7.17 5.46
C SER A 80 -4.67 7.41 5.04
N TRP A 81 -5.28 6.34 4.51
CA TRP A 81 -6.67 6.27 4.06
C TRP A 81 -7.40 5.23 4.90
#